data_AF-A0A2E0R986-F1
#
_entry.id   AF-A0A2E0R986-F1
#
_cell.length_a   1.000
_cell.length_b   1.000
_cell.length_c   1.000
_cell.angle_alpha   90.00
_cell.angle_beta   90.00
_cell.angle_gamma   90.00
#
_symmetry.space_group_name_H-M   'P 1'
#
loop_
_entity.id
_entity.type
_entity.pdbx_description
1 polymer ?
#
loop_
_entity_poly.entity_id
_entity_poly.type
_entity_poly.pdbx_seq_one_letter_code
_entity_poly.pdbx_strand_id
1 'polypeptide(L)'
;MLANPDTRLFVHRIAEHWAESNEAPSQPEGTRWRGSWAARCARWVAYNCADEEPSNPPTVSAIWRMGLGSVVHELLEPAVQAWLKNDDSVQIQEEMTVELGQYGHGHIDLVLETDDGKKIVLELKTINGFGYKMAIEQGQGPRHNALVQGSMYAHAIDADLLVLGYLSLENISAGRASKFGIDDIGTFASEWHYTKEEFTPIAEAEIERLEGITSAIYDEGLTPLDIPRRFSHFDPDIPFPAEITAPSNGTWRDGTEFGKVWQCNYCDFQDRCVEDHAKEKAV
;
A
#
# COMPACT_ATOMS: atom_id res chain seq x y z
N MET A 1 -6.71 27.90 -24.45
CA MET A 1 -5.26 28.03 -24.15
C MET A 1 -5.05 27.38 -22.80
N LEU A 2 -4.16 26.39 -22.67
CA LEU A 2 -3.88 25.70 -21.41
C LEU A 2 -2.92 26.57 -20.57
N ALA A 3 -3.16 26.69 -19.25
CA ALA A 3 -2.26 27.43 -18.38
C ALA A 3 -0.90 26.69 -18.22
N ASN A 4 0.18 27.47 -18.21
CA ASN A 4 1.53 27.05 -17.84
C ASN A 4 1.87 27.63 -16.45
N PRO A 5 3.01 27.26 -15.82
CA PRO A 5 3.39 27.77 -14.49
C PRO A 5 3.27 29.30 -14.35
N ASP A 6 3.61 30.07 -15.38
CA ASP A 6 3.59 31.54 -15.38
C ASP A 6 2.18 32.15 -15.53
N THR A 7 1.18 31.33 -15.91
CA THR A 7 -0.19 31.77 -16.20
C THR A 7 -1.23 31.07 -15.32
N ARG A 8 -0.79 30.38 -14.26
CA ARG A 8 -1.67 29.75 -13.26
C ARG A 8 -2.38 30.82 -12.43
N LEU A 9 -3.72 30.79 -12.44
CA LEU A 9 -4.52 31.75 -11.68
C LEU A 9 -5.13 31.12 -10.42
N PHE A 10 -6.06 30.18 -10.58
CA PHE A 10 -6.92 29.71 -9.47
C PHE A 10 -6.75 28.22 -9.17
N VAL A 11 -7.04 27.34 -10.15
CA VAL A 11 -7.10 25.87 -9.93
C VAL A 11 -5.79 25.30 -9.38
N HIS A 12 -4.65 25.78 -9.87
CA HIS A 12 -3.35 25.29 -9.39
C HIS A 12 -3.02 25.73 -7.97
N ARG A 13 -3.43 26.95 -7.58
CA ARG A 13 -3.26 27.43 -6.20
C ARG A 13 -4.11 26.65 -5.22
N ILE A 14 -5.32 26.25 -5.64
CA ILE A 14 -6.17 25.36 -4.85
C ILE A 14 -5.49 24.01 -4.65
N ALA A 15 -4.88 23.44 -5.70
CA ALA A 15 -4.14 22.18 -5.59
C ALA A 15 -2.89 22.28 -4.71
N GLU A 16 -2.16 23.39 -4.78
CA GLU A 16 -1.01 23.69 -3.91
C GLU A 16 -1.47 23.78 -2.45
N HIS A 17 -2.51 24.56 -2.17
CA HIS A 17 -3.03 24.73 -0.81
C HIS A 17 -3.61 23.44 -0.23
N TRP A 18 -4.28 22.62 -1.05
CA TRP A 18 -4.73 21.29 -0.65
C TRP A 18 -3.55 20.40 -0.24
N ALA A 19 -2.44 20.47 -0.97
CA ALA A 19 -1.26 19.68 -0.64
C ALA A 19 -0.57 20.16 0.65
N GLU A 20 -0.54 21.47 0.89
CA GLU A 20 -0.03 22.06 2.15
C GLU A 20 -0.85 21.66 3.37
N SER A 21 -2.16 21.44 3.21
CA SER A 21 -3.07 21.10 4.30
C SER A 21 -3.23 19.60 4.56
N ASN A 22 -2.61 18.73 3.74
CA ASN A 22 -2.65 17.27 3.92
C ASN A 22 -1.36 16.81 4.59
N GLU A 23 -1.41 16.68 5.92
CA GLU A 23 -0.32 16.08 6.68
C GLU A 23 -0.31 14.56 6.51
N ALA A 24 0.89 13.97 6.52
CA ALA A 24 1.01 12.52 6.60
C ALA A 24 0.47 12.03 7.96
N PRO A 25 -0.15 10.84 8.03
CA PRO A 25 -0.64 10.30 9.29
C PRO A 25 0.50 10.18 10.31
N SER A 26 0.22 10.50 11.58
CA SER A 26 1.22 10.47 12.65
C SER A 26 1.58 9.03 13.05
N GLN A 27 2.82 8.80 13.49
CA GLN A 27 3.28 7.49 13.98
C GLN A 27 2.95 7.44 15.48
N PRO A 28 2.17 6.47 15.98
CA PRO A 28 1.96 6.30 17.41
C PRO A 28 3.27 6.12 18.17
N GLU A 29 3.36 6.69 19.36
CA GLU A 29 4.54 6.58 20.22
C GLU A 29 4.89 5.10 20.50
N GLY A 30 6.17 4.76 20.39
CA GLY A 30 6.66 3.38 20.62
C GLY A 30 6.63 2.46 19.39
N THR A 31 5.95 2.85 18.32
CA THR A 31 5.91 2.06 17.06
C THR A 31 6.96 2.58 16.06
N ARG A 32 7.49 1.70 15.20
CA ARG A 32 8.59 1.98 14.27
C ARG A 32 8.27 1.76 12.80
N TRP A 33 7.21 1.02 12.50
CA TRP A 33 6.75 0.79 11.15
C TRP A 33 5.23 0.68 11.10
N ARG A 34 4.67 0.66 9.88
CA ARG A 34 3.21 0.66 9.64
C ARG A 34 2.80 -0.47 8.72
N GLY A 35 1.57 -0.95 8.83
CA GLY A 35 1.01 -1.92 7.89
C GLY A 35 1.05 -1.45 6.43
N SER A 36 0.95 -0.14 6.18
CA SER A 36 1.10 0.45 4.84
C SER A 36 2.50 0.35 4.24
N TRP A 37 3.50 -0.10 5.02
CA TRP A 37 4.85 -0.42 4.54
C TRP A 37 4.96 -1.83 3.95
N ALA A 38 3.85 -2.57 3.92
CA ALA A 38 3.72 -3.86 3.24
C ALA A 38 4.36 -3.86 1.85
N ALA A 39 5.18 -4.88 1.60
CA ALA A 39 5.92 -5.13 0.37
C ALA A 39 6.86 -3.99 -0.07
N ARG A 40 7.20 -3.04 0.82
CA ARG A 40 8.21 -2.01 0.52
C ARG A 40 9.61 -2.60 0.52
N CYS A 41 10.47 -2.04 -0.33
CA CYS A 41 11.90 -2.35 -0.38
C CYS A 41 12.53 -2.27 1.02
N ALA A 42 13.31 -3.27 1.41
CA ALA A 42 13.93 -3.35 2.73
C ALA A 42 14.83 -2.14 3.03
N ARG A 43 15.60 -1.67 2.05
CA ARG A 43 16.38 -0.43 2.17
C ARG A 43 15.51 0.80 2.45
N TRP A 44 14.33 0.88 1.85
CA TRP A 44 13.38 1.97 2.11
C TRP A 44 12.85 1.91 3.55
N VAL A 45 12.49 0.71 4.02
CA VAL A 45 12.08 0.48 5.41
C VAL A 45 13.21 0.91 6.36
N ALA A 46 14.45 0.52 6.06
CA ALA A 46 15.61 0.87 6.85
C ALA A 46 15.87 2.39 6.94
N TYR A 47 15.73 3.13 5.82
CA TYR A 47 15.85 4.60 5.86
C TYR A 47 14.80 5.23 6.77
N ASN A 48 13.54 4.77 6.71
CA ASN A 48 12.49 5.28 7.58
C ASN A 48 12.73 4.90 9.05
N CYS A 49 13.14 3.66 9.33
CA CYS A 49 13.52 3.25 10.69
C CYS A 49 14.75 4.00 11.22
N ALA A 50 15.65 4.47 10.35
CA ALA A 50 16.78 5.29 10.76
C ALA A 50 16.42 6.78 10.89
N ASP A 51 15.14 7.14 10.76
CA ASP A 51 14.63 8.52 10.79
C ASP A 51 15.38 9.44 9.79
N GLU A 52 15.73 8.88 8.63
CA GLU A 52 16.44 9.61 7.59
C GLU A 52 15.50 10.55 6.83
N GLU A 53 15.98 11.76 6.53
CA GLU A 53 15.21 12.72 5.74
C GLU A 53 15.07 12.25 4.26
N PRO A 54 13.85 12.26 3.69
CA PRO A 54 13.62 11.91 2.29
C PRO A 54 14.41 12.81 1.33
N SER A 55 15.15 12.21 0.40
CA SER A 55 15.84 12.95 -0.66
C SER A 55 14.90 13.43 -1.78
N ASN A 56 13.74 12.79 -1.90
CA ASN A 56 12.75 13.00 -2.96
C ASN A 56 11.36 13.11 -2.33
N PRO A 57 11.07 14.18 -1.55
CA PRO A 57 9.80 14.31 -0.85
C PRO A 57 8.60 14.27 -1.82
N PRO A 58 7.42 13.82 -1.36
CA PRO A 58 6.23 13.70 -2.20
C PRO A 58 5.90 14.99 -2.95
N THR A 59 5.62 14.88 -4.24
CA THR A 59 5.16 16.01 -5.05
C THR A 59 3.72 16.39 -4.70
N VAL A 60 3.30 17.62 -5.00
CA VAL A 60 1.89 18.07 -4.91
C VAL A 60 0.92 17.08 -5.60
N SER A 61 1.31 16.54 -6.76
CA SER A 61 0.49 15.55 -7.47
C SER A 61 0.42 14.19 -6.78
N ALA A 62 1.46 13.80 -6.04
CA ALA A 62 1.43 12.60 -5.21
C ALA A 62 0.50 12.80 -4.00
N ILE A 63 0.63 13.95 -3.32
CA ILE A 63 -0.22 14.31 -2.17
C ILE A 63 -1.70 14.37 -2.59
N TRP A 64 -2.00 15.00 -3.72
CA TRP A 64 -3.37 15.03 -4.28
C TRP A 64 -3.96 13.62 -4.45
N ARG A 65 -3.21 12.69 -5.04
CA ARG A 65 -3.67 11.32 -5.27
C ARG A 65 -3.93 10.57 -3.97
N MET A 66 -3.06 10.76 -2.96
CA MET A 66 -3.24 10.16 -1.64
C MET A 66 -4.48 10.73 -0.95
N GLY A 67 -4.64 12.06 -0.96
CA GLY A 67 -5.80 12.73 -0.35
C GLY A 67 -7.14 12.36 -1.00
N LEU A 68 -7.18 12.08 -2.31
CA LEU A 68 -8.39 11.55 -2.95
C LEU A 68 -8.81 10.19 -2.37
N GLY A 69 -7.86 9.34 -2.00
CA GLY A 69 -8.15 8.08 -1.32
C GLY A 69 -8.80 8.31 0.03
N SER A 70 -8.20 9.18 0.85
CA SER A 70 -8.74 9.54 2.18
C SER A 70 -10.15 10.11 2.10
N VAL A 71 -10.42 11.02 1.16
CA VAL A 71 -11.76 11.57 0.97
C VAL A 71 -12.80 10.49 0.62
N VAL A 72 -12.42 9.49 -0.18
CA VAL A 72 -13.35 8.39 -0.48
C VAL A 72 -13.63 7.58 0.79
N HIS A 73 -12.62 7.24 1.60
CA HIS A 73 -12.83 6.50 2.84
C HIS A 73 -13.74 7.28 3.81
N GLU A 74 -13.54 8.59 3.99
CA GLU A 74 -14.42 9.45 4.79
C GLU A 74 -15.88 9.45 4.29
N LEU A 75 -16.10 9.39 2.97
CA LEU A 75 -17.43 9.37 2.39
C LEU A 75 -18.10 7.99 2.44
N LEU A 76 -17.36 6.91 2.71
CA LEU A 76 -17.90 5.56 2.84
C LEU A 76 -18.54 5.32 4.20
N GLU A 77 -18.01 5.91 5.27
CA GLU A 77 -18.55 5.76 6.63
C GLU A 77 -20.08 6.01 6.68
N PRO A 78 -20.64 7.13 6.14
CA PRO A 78 -22.08 7.33 6.09
C PRO A 78 -22.87 6.25 5.34
N ALA A 79 -22.29 5.65 4.30
CA ALA A 79 -22.92 4.59 3.51
C ALA A 79 -22.92 3.25 4.26
N VAL A 80 -21.82 2.91 4.92
CA VAL A 80 -21.70 1.74 5.80
C VAL A 80 -22.72 1.85 6.94
N GLN A 81 -22.78 3.00 7.59
CA GLN A 81 -23.76 3.27 8.65
C GLN A 81 -25.21 3.22 8.17
N ALA A 82 -25.49 3.61 6.92
CA ALA A 82 -26.82 3.50 6.34
C ALA A 82 -27.22 2.04 6.04
N TRP A 83 -26.27 1.22 5.60
CA TRP A 83 -26.47 -0.23 5.41
C TRP A 83 -26.78 -0.91 6.74
N LEU A 84 -25.97 -0.67 7.78
CA LEU A 84 -26.12 -1.26 9.12
C LEU A 84 -27.46 -0.95 9.80
N LYS A 85 -28.14 0.14 9.45
CA LYS A 85 -29.48 0.43 9.98
C LYS A 85 -30.54 -0.58 9.54
N ASN A 86 -30.29 -1.31 8.45
CA ASN A 86 -31.24 -2.20 7.82
C ASN A 86 -30.75 -3.65 7.76
N ASP A 87 -29.57 -3.93 8.32
CA ASP A 87 -28.94 -5.25 8.32
C ASP A 87 -28.34 -5.51 9.71
N ASP A 88 -28.97 -6.40 10.46
CA ASP A 88 -28.56 -6.79 11.82
C ASP A 88 -27.74 -8.09 11.84
N SER A 89 -27.42 -8.67 10.67
CA SER A 89 -26.71 -9.95 10.55
C SER A 89 -25.20 -9.86 10.75
N VAL A 90 -24.66 -8.63 10.81
CA VAL A 90 -23.25 -8.34 10.98
C VAL A 90 -23.04 -7.19 11.96
N GLN A 91 -22.00 -7.30 12.80
CA GLN A 91 -21.46 -6.20 13.58
C GLN A 91 -20.24 -5.64 12.85
N ILE A 92 -20.11 -4.32 12.77
CA ILE A 92 -18.99 -3.68 12.07
C ILE A 92 -18.19 -2.81 13.03
N GLN A 93 -16.88 -2.88 12.91
CA GLN A 93 -15.93 -1.97 13.54
C GLN A 93 -15.13 -1.28 12.43
N GLU A 94 -15.25 0.04 12.34
CA GLU A 94 -14.54 0.88 11.37
C GLU A 94 -13.23 1.42 12.01
N GLU A 95 -12.19 1.61 11.20
CA GLU A 95 -10.93 2.26 11.58
C GLU A 95 -10.25 1.64 12.82
N MET A 96 -10.21 0.30 12.87
CA MET A 96 -9.63 -0.43 13.99
C MET A 96 -8.10 -0.34 13.98
N THR A 97 -7.51 0.11 15.08
CA THR A 97 -6.05 0.08 15.27
C THR A 97 -5.61 -1.28 15.78
N VAL A 98 -4.54 -1.82 15.19
CA VAL A 98 -3.95 -3.10 15.57
C VAL A 98 -2.45 -2.99 15.74
N GLU A 99 -1.89 -3.80 16.64
CA GLU A 99 -0.46 -4.01 16.77
C GLU A 99 -0.02 -5.08 15.77
N LEU A 100 1.12 -4.87 15.12
CA LEU A 100 1.71 -5.79 14.17
C LEU A 100 3.10 -6.15 14.67
N GLY A 101 3.26 -7.33 15.25
CA GLY A 101 4.52 -7.72 15.89
C GLY A 101 4.83 -6.86 17.13
N GLN A 102 6.11 -6.60 17.35
CA GLN A 102 6.63 -5.81 18.46
C GLN A 102 6.68 -4.31 18.17
N TYR A 103 6.98 -3.90 16.94
CA TYR A 103 7.22 -2.50 16.58
C TYR A 103 6.23 -1.95 15.55
N GLY A 104 5.38 -2.79 14.94
CA GLY A 104 4.42 -2.35 13.93
C GLY A 104 3.07 -1.95 14.46
N HIS A 105 2.37 -1.10 13.71
CA HIS A 105 0.95 -0.85 13.90
C HIS A 105 0.21 -0.79 12.55
N GLY A 106 -1.09 -1.00 12.59
CA GLY A 106 -1.99 -0.96 11.44
C GLY A 106 -3.29 -0.25 11.75
N HIS A 107 -3.94 0.23 10.70
CA HIS A 107 -5.32 0.69 10.72
C HIS A 107 -6.09 -0.16 9.71
N ILE A 108 -7.07 -0.92 10.21
CA ILE A 108 -7.97 -1.74 9.41
C ILE A 108 -9.18 -0.88 9.06
N ASP A 109 -9.51 -0.78 7.77
CA ASP A 109 -10.65 0.02 7.32
C ASP A 109 -11.97 -0.51 7.94
N LEU A 110 -12.27 -1.80 7.75
CA LEU A 110 -13.47 -2.43 8.29
C LEU A 110 -13.21 -3.85 8.80
N VAL A 111 -13.80 -4.16 9.96
CA VAL A 111 -13.92 -5.53 10.49
C VAL A 111 -15.41 -5.86 10.62
N LEU A 112 -15.83 -6.96 10.01
CA LEU A 112 -17.18 -7.49 10.13
C LEU A 112 -17.16 -8.75 11.00
N GLU A 113 -18.06 -8.83 11.97
CA GLU A 113 -18.32 -10.02 12.76
C GLU A 113 -19.72 -10.54 12.44
N THR A 114 -19.83 -11.75 11.94
CA THR A 114 -21.12 -12.39 11.63
C THR A 114 -21.75 -12.98 12.89
N ASP A 115 -23.06 -13.24 12.85
CA ASP A 115 -23.78 -13.90 13.96
C ASP A 115 -23.23 -15.28 14.35
N ASP A 116 -22.62 -16.00 13.40
CA ASP A 116 -21.95 -17.29 13.67
C ASP A 116 -20.52 -17.13 14.20
N GLY A 117 -20.10 -15.89 14.49
CA GLY A 117 -18.85 -15.54 15.16
C GLY A 117 -17.63 -15.45 14.23
N LYS A 118 -17.83 -15.41 12.91
CA LYS A 118 -16.72 -15.27 11.97
C LYS A 118 -16.30 -13.83 11.84
N LYS A 119 -14.99 -13.61 11.75
CA LYS A 119 -14.37 -12.31 11.54
C LYS A 119 -13.93 -12.16 10.09
N ILE A 120 -14.35 -11.08 9.47
CA ILE A 120 -14.00 -10.72 8.10
C ILE A 120 -13.29 -9.37 8.16
N VAL A 121 -12.06 -9.32 7.66
CA VAL A 121 -11.35 -8.05 7.44
C VAL A 121 -11.62 -7.58 6.01
N LEU A 122 -12.05 -6.33 5.87
CA LEU A 122 -12.16 -5.66 4.58
C LEU A 122 -11.11 -4.55 4.50
N GLU A 123 -10.17 -4.70 3.57
CA GLU A 123 -9.19 -3.69 3.21
C GLU A 123 -9.62 -3.01 1.91
N LEU A 124 -9.91 -1.71 1.98
CA LEU A 124 -10.41 -0.93 0.86
C LEU A 124 -9.26 -0.17 0.18
N LYS A 125 -9.31 -0.14 -1.16
CA LYS A 125 -8.38 0.64 -1.97
C LYS A 125 -9.12 1.41 -3.04
N THR A 126 -8.90 2.71 -3.08
CA THR A 126 -9.19 3.50 -4.27
C THR A 126 -8.15 3.25 -5.36
N ILE A 127 -8.59 3.05 -6.59
CA ILE A 127 -7.70 2.80 -7.72
C ILE A 127 -8.15 3.61 -8.95
N ASN A 128 -7.19 3.96 -9.81
CA ASN A 128 -7.52 4.59 -11.08
C ASN A 128 -8.15 3.58 -12.06
N GLY A 129 -8.88 4.09 -13.05
CA GLY A 129 -9.61 3.27 -14.00
C GLY A 129 -8.72 2.43 -14.92
N PHE A 130 -7.44 2.78 -15.11
CA PHE A 130 -6.51 1.90 -15.83
C PHE A 130 -6.14 0.68 -14.97
N GLY A 131 -5.71 0.90 -13.73
CA GLY A 131 -5.35 -0.16 -12.79
C GLY A 131 -6.54 -1.08 -12.49
N TYR A 132 -7.73 -0.52 -12.32
CA TYR A 132 -8.95 -1.29 -12.11
C TYR A 132 -9.25 -2.23 -13.29
N LYS A 133 -9.17 -1.71 -14.53
CA LYS A 133 -9.36 -2.54 -15.74
C LYS A 133 -8.32 -3.64 -15.83
N MET A 134 -7.07 -3.37 -15.49
CA MET A 134 -6.03 -4.40 -15.45
C MET A 134 -6.35 -5.49 -14.42
N ALA A 135 -6.83 -5.10 -13.25
CA ALA A 135 -7.20 -6.04 -12.18
C ALA A 135 -8.32 -6.99 -12.61
N ILE A 136 -9.43 -6.47 -13.16
CA ILE A 136 -10.64 -7.27 -13.40
C ILE A 136 -10.78 -7.79 -14.85
N GLU A 137 -10.33 -7.04 -15.86
CA GLU A 137 -10.48 -7.45 -17.27
C GLU A 137 -9.32 -8.34 -17.74
N GLN A 138 -8.12 -8.15 -17.17
CA GLN A 138 -6.92 -8.94 -17.50
C GLN A 138 -6.62 -10.00 -16.44
N GLY A 139 -7.44 -10.11 -15.40
CA GLY A 139 -7.28 -11.10 -14.33
C GLY A 139 -5.99 -10.92 -13.52
N GLN A 140 -5.41 -9.72 -13.49
CA GLN A 140 -4.22 -9.45 -12.67
C GLN A 140 -4.53 -9.47 -11.16
N GLY A 141 -5.81 -9.32 -10.80
CA GLY A 141 -6.22 -9.28 -9.41
C GLY A 141 -5.78 -8.01 -8.70
N PRO A 142 -5.88 -7.99 -7.36
CA PRO A 142 -5.48 -6.86 -6.56
C PRO A 142 -3.95 -6.74 -6.54
N ARG A 143 -3.46 -5.51 -6.40
CA ARG A 143 -2.02 -5.24 -6.24
C ARG A 143 -1.46 -6.03 -5.05
N HIS A 144 -0.29 -6.62 -5.28
CA HIS A 144 0.40 -7.43 -4.28
C HIS A 144 0.58 -6.72 -2.93
N ASN A 145 0.97 -5.44 -2.91
CA ASN A 145 1.13 -4.70 -1.66
C ASN A 145 -0.18 -4.54 -0.87
N ALA A 146 -1.34 -4.48 -1.53
CA ALA A 146 -2.63 -4.46 -0.86
C ALA A 146 -2.96 -5.82 -0.24
N LEU A 147 -2.63 -6.92 -0.93
CA LEU A 147 -2.76 -8.27 -0.38
C LEU A 147 -1.88 -8.47 0.85
N VAL A 148 -0.61 -8.08 0.78
CA VAL A 148 0.31 -8.20 1.92
C VAL A 148 -0.15 -7.35 3.10
N GLN A 149 -0.59 -6.11 2.86
CA GLN A 149 -1.14 -5.24 3.89
C GLN A 149 -2.38 -5.85 4.56
N GLY A 150 -3.39 -6.23 3.77
CA GLY A 150 -4.61 -6.84 4.27
C GLY A 150 -4.36 -8.17 4.98
N SER A 151 -3.36 -8.94 4.54
CA SER A 151 -2.97 -10.20 5.20
C SER A 151 -2.46 -9.96 6.61
N MET A 152 -1.58 -8.97 6.82
CA MET A 152 -1.09 -8.61 8.16
C MET A 152 -2.25 -8.19 9.07
N TYR A 153 -3.20 -7.43 8.56
CA TYR A 153 -4.37 -6.96 9.32
C TYR A 153 -5.31 -8.11 9.70
N ALA A 154 -5.66 -8.96 8.74
CA ALA A 154 -6.49 -10.14 8.97
C ALA A 154 -5.85 -11.09 9.98
N HIS A 155 -4.54 -11.30 9.89
CA HIS A 155 -3.80 -12.12 10.85
C HIS A 155 -3.77 -11.51 12.25
N ALA A 156 -3.59 -10.20 12.38
CA ALA A 156 -3.49 -9.51 13.68
C ALA A 156 -4.72 -9.70 14.58
N ILE A 157 -5.91 -9.87 13.99
CA ILE A 157 -7.16 -10.05 14.73
C ILE A 157 -7.72 -11.48 14.68
N ASP A 158 -6.92 -12.41 14.17
CA ASP A 158 -7.28 -13.81 13.95
C ASP A 158 -8.53 -13.99 13.06
N ALA A 159 -8.61 -13.22 11.98
CA ALA A 159 -9.76 -13.26 11.07
C ALA A 159 -9.95 -14.63 10.40
N ASP A 160 -11.17 -14.90 9.93
CA ASP A 160 -11.51 -16.08 9.15
C ASP A 160 -11.40 -15.83 7.63
N LEU A 161 -11.61 -14.57 7.23
CA LEU A 161 -11.59 -14.15 5.83
C LEU A 161 -10.98 -12.75 5.69
N LEU A 162 -10.15 -12.59 4.67
CA LEU A 162 -9.73 -11.29 4.16
C LEU A 162 -10.46 -10.99 2.85
N VAL A 163 -11.06 -9.81 2.78
CA VAL A 163 -11.65 -9.22 1.58
C VAL A 163 -10.82 -8.01 1.17
N LEU A 164 -10.30 -8.02 -0.05
CA LEU A 164 -9.68 -6.84 -0.66
C LEU A 164 -10.70 -6.18 -1.57
N GLY A 165 -11.17 -4.98 -1.22
CA GLY A 165 -12.16 -4.24 -1.99
C GLY A 165 -11.52 -3.11 -2.79
N TYR A 166 -11.81 -3.06 -4.08
CA TYR A 166 -11.42 -1.93 -4.95
C TYR A 166 -12.61 -1.04 -5.24
N LEU A 167 -12.36 0.27 -5.17
CA LEU A 167 -13.25 1.32 -5.65
C LEU A 167 -12.53 2.12 -6.74
N SER A 168 -13.01 2.03 -7.96
CA SER A 168 -12.48 2.77 -9.10
C SER A 168 -12.94 4.22 -9.04
N LEU A 169 -12.01 5.15 -9.20
CA LEU A 169 -12.31 6.59 -9.30
C LEU A 169 -13.02 6.96 -10.62
N GLU A 170 -12.97 6.08 -11.62
CA GLU A 170 -13.68 6.24 -12.88
C GLU A 170 -14.43 4.95 -13.25
N ASN A 171 -15.72 5.07 -13.59
CA ASN A 171 -16.50 3.92 -14.04
C ASN A 171 -15.99 3.37 -15.37
N ILE A 172 -16.12 2.06 -15.54
CA ILE A 172 -16.00 1.41 -16.84
C ILE A 172 -17.19 1.82 -17.72
N SER A 173 -16.92 2.19 -18.98
CA SER A 173 -17.98 2.60 -19.89
C SER A 173 -18.93 1.43 -20.21
N ALA A 174 -20.22 1.71 -20.38
CA ALA A 174 -21.26 0.69 -20.60
C ALA A 174 -20.94 -0.29 -21.74
N GLY A 175 -20.40 0.22 -22.86
CA GLY A 175 -20.01 -0.64 -23.99
C GLY A 175 -18.83 -1.58 -23.67
N ARG A 176 -17.90 -1.15 -22.80
CA ARG A 176 -16.81 -2.00 -22.34
C ARG A 176 -17.30 -2.99 -21.28
N ALA A 177 -18.13 -2.55 -20.33
CA ALA A 177 -18.73 -3.42 -19.32
C ALA A 177 -19.52 -4.57 -19.96
N SER A 178 -20.39 -4.27 -20.93
CA SER A 178 -21.14 -5.28 -21.69
C SER A 178 -20.24 -6.27 -22.43
N LYS A 179 -19.10 -5.82 -22.98
CA LYS A 179 -18.15 -6.70 -23.67
C LYS A 179 -17.47 -7.70 -22.74
N PHE A 180 -17.22 -7.32 -21.48
CA PHE A 180 -16.52 -8.15 -20.50
C PHE A 180 -17.46 -8.83 -19.49
N GLY A 181 -18.78 -8.69 -19.66
CA GLY A 181 -19.76 -9.29 -18.74
C GLY A 181 -19.76 -8.67 -17.35
N ILE A 182 -19.35 -7.40 -17.24
CA ILE A 182 -19.30 -6.64 -15.99
C ILE A 182 -20.68 -6.04 -15.73
N ASP A 183 -21.21 -6.24 -14.52
CA ASP A 183 -22.48 -5.68 -14.08
C ASP A 183 -22.34 -4.22 -13.63
N ASP A 184 -23.44 -3.61 -13.16
CA ASP A 184 -23.47 -2.18 -12.82
C ASP A 184 -22.50 -1.84 -11.69
N ILE A 185 -22.50 -2.63 -10.61
CA ILE A 185 -21.59 -2.47 -9.47
C ILE A 185 -20.15 -2.75 -9.91
N GLY A 186 -19.93 -3.81 -10.68
CA GLY A 186 -18.63 -4.19 -11.25
C GLY A 186 -17.98 -3.09 -12.09
N THR A 187 -18.74 -2.10 -12.59
CA THR A 187 -18.16 -0.97 -13.32
C THR A 187 -17.26 -0.08 -12.45
N PHE A 188 -17.40 -0.13 -11.13
CA PHE A 188 -16.59 0.67 -10.20
C PHE A 188 -16.17 -0.05 -8.92
N ALA A 189 -16.78 -1.18 -8.54
CA ALA A 189 -16.44 -1.92 -7.33
C ALA A 189 -16.15 -3.40 -7.62
N SER A 190 -15.13 -3.96 -6.97
CA SER A 190 -14.81 -5.40 -7.06
C SER A 190 -14.11 -5.86 -5.79
N GLU A 191 -14.20 -7.15 -5.51
CA GLU A 191 -13.61 -7.77 -4.34
C GLU A 191 -12.86 -9.06 -4.68
N TRP A 192 -11.85 -9.35 -3.87
CA TRP A 192 -11.13 -10.62 -3.87
C TRP A 192 -11.11 -11.17 -2.45
N HIS A 193 -11.31 -12.48 -2.33
CA HIS A 193 -11.44 -13.16 -1.05
C HIS A 193 -10.26 -14.08 -0.83
N TYR A 194 -9.69 -14.03 0.37
CA TYR A 194 -8.55 -14.84 0.79
C TYR A 194 -8.89 -15.49 2.13
N THR A 195 -8.79 -16.81 2.16
CA THR A 195 -8.97 -17.63 3.36
C THR A 195 -7.82 -17.44 4.34
N LYS A 196 -8.05 -17.81 5.61
CA LYS A 196 -7.03 -17.80 6.65
C LYS A 196 -5.77 -18.55 6.26
N GLU A 197 -5.92 -19.69 5.61
CA GLU A 197 -4.82 -20.51 5.11
C GLU A 197 -4.00 -19.81 4.02
N GLU A 198 -4.62 -18.93 3.24
CA GLU A 198 -3.95 -18.16 2.18
C GLU A 198 -3.24 -16.92 2.72
N PHE A 199 -3.88 -16.16 3.61
CA PHE A 199 -3.30 -14.89 4.08
C PHE A 199 -2.30 -15.06 5.23
N THR A 200 -2.43 -16.10 6.07
CA THR A 200 -1.57 -16.26 7.26
C THR A 200 -0.09 -16.39 6.90
N PRO A 201 0.33 -17.24 5.94
CA PRO A 201 1.75 -17.35 5.59
C PRO A 201 2.34 -16.05 5.01
N ILE A 202 1.50 -15.26 4.32
CA ILE A 202 1.90 -13.95 3.77
C ILE A 202 2.13 -12.96 4.91
N ALA A 203 1.19 -12.92 5.86
CA ALA A 203 1.25 -12.04 7.02
C ALA A 203 2.49 -12.31 7.88
N GLU A 204 2.69 -13.57 8.28
CA GLU A 204 3.78 -13.98 9.16
C GLU A 204 5.14 -13.62 8.55
N ALA A 205 5.36 -13.94 7.27
CA ALA A 205 6.62 -13.64 6.62
C ALA A 205 6.89 -12.15 6.44
N GLU A 206 5.85 -11.34 6.19
CA GLU A 206 6.02 -9.89 6.05
C GLU A 206 6.26 -9.22 7.40
N ILE A 207 5.52 -9.62 8.44
CA ILE A 207 5.73 -9.14 9.81
C ILE A 207 7.15 -9.50 10.25
N GLU A 208 7.59 -10.76 10.08
CA GLU A 208 8.95 -11.18 10.40
C GLU A 208 9.99 -10.37 9.63
N ARG A 209 9.75 -10.09 8.34
CA ARG A 209 10.66 -9.28 7.51
C ARG A 209 10.77 -7.85 8.01
N LEU A 210 9.64 -7.18 8.26
CA LEU A 210 9.62 -5.80 8.72
C LEU A 210 10.25 -5.68 10.11
N GLU A 211 9.92 -6.61 11.02
CA GLU A 211 10.53 -6.66 12.35
C GLU A 211 12.02 -6.93 12.32
N GLY A 212 12.47 -7.85 11.47
CA GLY A 212 13.90 -8.12 11.31
C GLY A 212 14.67 -6.89 10.82
N ILE A 213 14.12 -6.14 9.85
CA ILE A 213 14.75 -4.89 9.37
C ILE A 213 14.77 -3.83 10.47
N THR A 214 13.65 -3.66 11.18
CA THR A 214 13.53 -2.68 12.26
C THR A 214 14.48 -3.00 13.41
N SER A 215 14.54 -4.27 13.86
CA SER A 215 15.44 -4.70 14.93
C SER A 215 16.92 -4.55 14.53
N ALA A 216 17.27 -4.87 13.28
CA ALA A 216 18.61 -4.65 12.76
C ALA A 216 19.07 -3.19 12.88
N ILE A 217 18.18 -2.23 12.58
CA ILE A 217 18.49 -0.80 12.70
C ILE A 217 18.49 -0.33 14.16
N TYR A 218 17.46 -0.67 14.94
CA TYR A 218 17.27 -0.09 16.27
C TYR A 218 18.00 -0.83 17.39
N ASP A 219 17.99 -2.16 17.37
CA ASP A 219 18.51 -3.00 18.45
C ASP A 219 19.97 -3.41 18.20
N GLU A 220 20.30 -3.72 16.94
CA GLU A 220 21.65 -4.16 16.55
C GLU A 220 22.57 -3.01 16.14
N GLY A 221 22.00 -1.82 15.87
CA GLY A 221 22.75 -0.62 15.50
C GLY A 221 23.35 -0.68 14.09
N LEU A 222 22.76 -1.47 13.18
CA LEU A 222 23.11 -1.43 11.77
C LEU A 222 22.63 -0.12 11.13
N THR A 223 23.23 0.21 10.00
CA THR A 223 22.86 1.36 9.18
C THR A 223 21.98 0.93 8.01
N PRO A 224 21.26 1.85 7.36
CA PRO A 224 20.54 1.53 6.14
C PRO A 224 21.41 0.88 5.06
N LEU A 225 22.72 1.19 4.99
CA LEU A 225 23.64 0.62 4.00
C LEU A 225 23.87 -0.89 4.22
N ASP A 226 23.70 -1.39 5.44
CA ASP A 226 23.84 -2.80 5.77
C ASP A 226 22.60 -3.62 5.34
N ILE A 227 21.48 -2.94 5.05
CA ILE A 227 20.22 -3.58 4.66
C ILE A 227 20.14 -3.71 3.13
N PRO A 228 19.81 -4.88 2.56
CA PRO A 228 19.76 -5.06 1.10
C PRO A 228 18.61 -4.29 0.44
N ARG A 229 18.76 -3.98 -0.86
CA ARG A 229 17.69 -3.37 -1.67
C ARG A 229 16.77 -4.45 -2.23
N ARG A 230 16.08 -5.17 -1.34
CA ARG A 230 15.27 -6.35 -1.65
C ARG A 230 13.79 -6.12 -1.33
N PHE A 231 12.89 -6.80 -2.04
CA PHE A 231 11.45 -6.77 -1.79
C PHE A 231 10.99 -7.98 -0.96
N SER A 232 9.68 -8.07 -0.71
CA SER A 232 9.09 -9.16 0.09
C SER A 232 9.31 -10.53 -0.57
N HIS A 233 9.32 -11.60 0.25
CA HIS A 233 9.45 -12.99 -0.22
C HIS A 233 8.35 -13.40 -1.21
N PHE A 234 7.18 -12.75 -1.13
CA PHE A 234 6.02 -13.05 -1.94
C PHE A 234 5.85 -12.10 -3.15
N ASP A 235 6.83 -11.24 -3.45
CA ASP A 235 6.73 -10.32 -4.57
C ASP A 235 6.59 -11.11 -5.89
N PRO A 236 5.50 -10.91 -6.67
CA PRO A 236 5.26 -11.68 -7.87
C PRO A 236 6.14 -11.25 -9.05
N ASP A 237 6.70 -10.05 -9.01
CA ASP A 237 7.45 -9.44 -10.10
C ASP A 237 8.98 -9.51 -9.86
N ILE A 238 9.41 -9.77 -8.62
CA ILE A 238 10.82 -9.79 -8.22
C ILE A 238 11.10 -11.08 -7.45
N PRO A 239 11.84 -12.04 -8.04
CA PRO A 239 12.14 -13.28 -7.36
C PRO A 239 13.00 -13.01 -6.12
N PHE A 240 12.74 -13.72 -5.03
CA PHE A 240 13.65 -13.71 -3.90
C PHE A 240 14.84 -14.65 -4.19
N PRO A 241 16.10 -14.26 -3.92
CA PRO A 241 16.56 -13.09 -3.14
C PRO A 241 17.05 -11.89 -3.98
N ALA A 242 16.50 -11.64 -5.18
CA ALA A 242 17.00 -10.63 -6.10
C ALA A 242 17.07 -9.22 -5.47
N GLU A 243 18.15 -8.50 -5.81
CA GLU A 243 18.39 -7.15 -5.30
C GLU A 243 18.42 -6.12 -6.42
N ILE A 244 18.02 -4.90 -6.08
CA ILE A 244 18.16 -3.76 -6.97
C ILE A 244 19.64 -3.46 -7.15
N THR A 245 20.10 -3.57 -8.40
CA THR A 245 21.49 -3.32 -8.82
C THR A 245 21.68 -1.94 -9.45
N ALA A 246 20.59 -1.28 -9.86
CA ALA A 246 20.58 0.12 -10.29
C ALA A 246 19.36 0.86 -9.72
N PRO A 247 19.46 1.48 -8.53
CA PRO A 247 18.34 2.17 -7.88
C PRO A 247 17.80 3.37 -8.66
N SER A 248 18.60 3.97 -9.56
CA SER A 248 18.18 5.08 -10.41
C SER A 248 17.08 4.74 -11.41
N ASN A 249 16.85 3.46 -11.69
CA ASN A 249 15.82 3.02 -12.62
C ASN A 249 15.14 1.69 -12.21
N GLY A 250 15.40 1.23 -10.98
CA GLY A 250 14.84 0.01 -10.41
C GLY A 250 15.30 -1.29 -11.06
N THR A 251 16.44 -1.32 -11.75
CA THR A 251 16.93 -2.59 -12.34
C THR A 251 17.37 -3.54 -11.24
N TRP A 252 16.90 -4.79 -11.28
CA TRP A 252 17.37 -5.90 -10.44
C TRP A 252 18.02 -6.99 -11.30
N ARG A 253 18.89 -7.79 -10.67
CA ARG A 253 19.48 -8.98 -11.28
C ARG A 253 19.64 -10.08 -10.24
N ASP A 254 19.40 -11.32 -10.65
CA ASP A 254 19.76 -12.52 -9.91
C ASP A 254 20.25 -13.59 -10.87
N GLY A 255 21.53 -13.93 -10.80
CA GLY A 255 22.18 -14.79 -11.79
C GLY A 255 21.98 -14.30 -13.23
N THR A 256 21.25 -15.06 -14.03
CA THR A 256 20.89 -14.73 -15.42
C THR A 256 19.56 -14.00 -15.57
N GLU A 257 18.77 -13.92 -14.50
CA GLU A 257 17.48 -13.23 -14.48
C GLU A 257 17.68 -11.74 -14.23
N PHE A 258 16.83 -10.93 -14.86
CA PHE A 258 16.88 -9.48 -14.73
C PHE A 258 15.51 -8.88 -15.01
N GLY A 259 15.24 -7.76 -14.37
CA GLY A 259 13.98 -7.04 -14.54
C GLY A 259 14.08 -5.61 -14.05
N LYS A 260 12.92 -4.95 -13.98
CA LYS A 260 12.79 -3.60 -13.44
C LYS A 260 11.61 -3.51 -12.49
N VAL A 261 11.82 -2.85 -11.38
CA VAL A 261 10.76 -2.47 -10.44
C VAL A 261 10.36 -1.01 -10.67
N TRP A 262 9.07 -0.73 -10.77
CA TRP A 262 8.59 0.64 -10.98
C TRP A 262 8.68 1.47 -9.69
N GLN A 263 8.60 0.81 -8.52
CA GLN A 263 8.57 1.43 -7.19
C GLN A 263 9.78 2.33 -6.93
N CYS A 264 10.97 2.04 -7.51
CA CYS A 264 12.15 2.90 -7.34
C CYS A 264 11.95 4.32 -7.88
N ASN A 265 11.18 4.49 -8.97
CA ASN A 265 10.92 5.82 -9.54
C ASN A 265 9.94 6.67 -8.71
N TYR A 266 9.30 6.06 -7.72
CA TYR A 266 8.38 6.72 -6.79
C TYR A 266 8.88 6.62 -5.35
N CYS A 267 10.15 6.24 -5.17
CA CYS A 267 10.80 6.14 -3.89
C CYS A 267 11.28 7.54 -3.46
N ASP A 268 10.87 7.96 -2.28
CA ASP A 268 11.25 9.23 -1.65
C ASP A 268 12.70 9.25 -1.13
N PHE A 269 13.40 8.12 -1.18
CA PHE A 269 14.84 7.99 -0.90
C PHE A 269 15.67 7.61 -2.14
N GLN A 270 15.14 7.79 -3.36
CA GLN A 270 15.82 7.29 -4.56
C GLN A 270 17.21 7.91 -4.75
N ASP A 271 17.34 9.23 -4.67
CA ASP A 271 18.62 9.92 -4.89
C ASP A 271 19.64 9.53 -3.82
N ARG A 272 19.23 9.48 -2.55
CA ARG A 272 20.05 8.96 -1.45
C ARG A 272 20.53 7.53 -1.72
N CYS A 273 19.61 6.66 -2.12
CA CYS A 273 19.92 5.25 -2.43
C CYS A 273 20.88 5.12 -3.63
N VAL A 274 20.81 6.02 -4.61
CA VAL A 274 21.75 6.10 -5.74
C VAL A 274 23.14 6.55 -5.28
N GLU A 275 23.21 7.55 -4.42
CA GLU A 275 24.48 8.03 -3.85
C GLU A 275 25.15 6.96 -2.99
N ASP A 276 24.38 6.30 -2.11
CA ASP A 276 24.89 5.25 -1.24
C ASP A 276 25.38 4.04 -2.05
N HIS A 277 24.66 3.66 -3.11
CA HIS A 277 25.14 2.63 -4.05
C HIS A 277 26.48 2.95 -4.69
N ALA A 278 26.70 4.22 -5.04
CA ALA A 278 27.95 4.66 -5.63
C ALA A 278 29.11 4.55 -4.62
N LYS A 279 28.85 4.82 -3.33
CA LYS A 279 29.81 4.65 -2.24
C LYS A 279 30.12 3.17 -1.99
N GLU A 280 29.10 2.32 -1.95
CA GLU A 280 29.23 0.85 -1.79
C GLU A 280 30.15 0.24 -2.86
N LYS A 281 30.09 0.74 -4.11
CA LYS A 281 30.95 0.27 -5.22
C LYS A 281 32.38 0.83 -5.21
N ALA A 282 32.64 1.87 -4.44
CA ALA A 282 33.95 2.53 -4.39
C ALA A 282 34.89 1.92 -3.33
N VAL A 283 34.35 1.06 -2.46
CA VAL A 283 35.06 0.27 -1.43
C VAL A 283 35.42 -1.10 -2.01
#